data_AF-A0A8J7LVE2-F1
#
_entry.id   AF-A0A8J7LVE2-F1
#
_cell.length_a   1.000
_cell.length_b   1.000
_cell.length_c   1.000
_cell.angle_alpha   90.00
_cell.angle_beta   90.00
_cell.angle_gamma   90.00
#
_symmetry.space_group_name_H-M   'P 1'
#
loop_
_entity.id
_entity.type
_entity.pdbx_description
1 polymer ?
#
loop_
_entity_poly.entity_id
_entity_poly.type
_entity_poly.pdbx_seq_one_letter_code
_entity_poly.pdbx_strand_id
1 'polypeptide(L)'
;MMKGVIVMATVLLVATSADARNLGTVGATYQIAERDALTEIEQRAKGIDWSKVVRRKAIDDYDGPPDRVHLPRAARDRRFPVDMTWTLATDIPDGKGGVLYPQGYTFNPLDYITFTKTLVVINGNDPAQVKWFASSEYKGRIDVMLLLTEGPYRTLGERLDVPLFYADSTIIERLRLSAVPSVVRQEERQMVVREVAVPQTARKHHGE
;
A
#
# COMPACT_ATOMS: atom_id res chain seq x y z
N MET A 1 -0.72 75.89 83.68
CA MET A 1 -1.41 76.32 82.44
C MET A 1 -0.56 75.88 81.26
N MET A 2 -1.03 74.86 80.54
CA MET A 2 -0.27 74.14 79.52
C MET A 2 -0.67 74.66 78.14
N LYS A 3 0.28 75.05 77.29
CA LYS A 3 0.07 75.21 75.85
C LYS A 3 1.19 74.47 75.13
N GLY A 4 0.91 73.21 74.83
CA GLY A 4 1.72 72.39 73.94
C GLY A 4 1.30 72.63 72.49
N VAL A 5 2.30 72.87 71.64
CA VAL A 5 2.21 72.91 70.19
C VAL A 5 2.08 71.46 69.69
N ILE A 6 1.12 71.19 68.81
CA ILE A 6 1.10 69.97 67.98
C ILE A 6 0.86 70.38 66.53
N VAL A 7 1.89 70.10 65.73
CA VAL A 7 1.92 70.10 64.26
C VAL A 7 1.14 68.88 63.77
N MET A 8 0.25 69.02 62.79
CA MET A 8 -0.32 67.86 62.10
C MET A 8 -0.43 68.09 60.60
N ALA A 9 -0.02 67.06 59.87
CA ALA A 9 0.53 67.06 58.55
C ALA A 9 -0.49 66.98 57.40
N THR A 10 0.01 67.43 56.26
CA THR A 10 -0.46 67.40 54.86
C THR A 10 -0.97 66.05 54.37
N VAL A 11 -2.03 66.04 53.56
CA VAL A 11 -2.20 65.11 52.43
C VAL A 11 -2.80 65.88 51.25
N LEU A 12 -1.98 66.19 50.24
CA LEU A 12 -2.42 66.72 48.96
C LEU A 12 -2.61 65.54 47.99
N LEU A 13 -3.83 65.36 47.51
CA LEU A 13 -4.18 64.32 46.54
C LEU A 13 -3.77 64.80 45.13
N VAL A 14 -2.73 64.21 44.54
CA VAL A 14 -2.32 64.49 43.16
C VAL A 14 -3.11 63.57 42.24
N ALA A 15 -4.05 64.14 41.47
CA ALA A 15 -4.72 63.42 40.39
C ALA A 15 -3.80 63.38 39.15
N THR A 16 -3.41 62.19 38.71
CA THR A 16 -2.68 61.98 37.46
C THR A 16 -3.67 61.71 36.33
N SER A 17 -3.64 62.54 35.29
CA SER A 17 -4.40 62.32 34.06
C SER A 17 -3.76 61.19 33.25
N ALA A 18 -4.52 60.13 32.94
CA ALA A 18 -4.10 59.09 32.01
C ALA A 18 -4.40 59.53 30.57
N ASP A 19 -3.36 59.66 29.74
CA ASP A 19 -3.46 60.08 28.34
C ASP A 19 -3.41 58.83 27.44
N ALA A 20 -4.57 58.37 26.95
CA ALA A 20 -4.68 57.20 26.10
C ALA A 20 -4.65 57.63 24.63
N ARG A 21 -3.53 57.38 23.93
CA ARG A 21 -3.42 57.63 22.49
C ARG A 21 -3.62 56.34 21.68
N ASN A 22 -4.56 56.39 20.73
CA ASN A 22 -4.75 55.35 19.72
C ASN A 22 -3.66 55.49 18.63
N LEU A 23 -2.74 54.52 18.57
CA LEU A 23 -1.58 54.57 17.68
C LEU A 23 -1.89 54.18 16.21
N GLY A 24 -3.16 53.91 15.88
CA GLY A 24 -3.56 53.47 14.54
C GLY A 24 -2.97 52.10 14.14
N THR A 25 -3.35 51.61 12.97
CA THR A 25 -2.75 50.42 12.36
C THR A 25 -1.56 50.84 11.49
N VAL A 26 -0.34 50.47 11.89
CA VAL A 26 0.87 50.65 11.10
C VAL A 26 1.22 49.32 10.42
N GLY A 27 1.03 49.26 9.10
CA GLY A 27 1.48 48.14 8.28
C GLY A 27 0.88 48.18 6.87
N ALA A 28 1.72 48.28 5.84
CA ALA A 28 1.28 48.08 4.47
C ALA A 28 0.95 46.60 4.27
N THR A 29 -0.31 46.27 3.99
CA THR A 29 -0.71 44.91 3.60
C THR A 29 -0.48 44.76 2.10
N TYR A 30 0.53 43.97 1.72
CA TYR A 30 0.71 43.58 0.33
C TYR A 30 -0.26 42.44 0.00
N GLN A 31 -0.92 42.51 -1.15
CA GLN A 31 -1.65 41.34 -1.65
C GLN A 31 -0.62 40.25 -1.98
N ILE A 32 -0.75 39.09 -1.34
CA ILE A 32 0.01 37.91 -1.73
C ILE A 32 -0.60 37.43 -3.06
N ALA A 33 -0.05 37.91 -4.17
CA ALA A 33 -0.29 37.28 -5.46
C ALA A 33 0.61 36.04 -5.51
N GLU A 34 0.06 34.88 -5.14
CA GLU A 34 0.75 33.61 -5.32
C GLU A 34 1.13 33.48 -6.81
N ARG A 35 2.35 33.00 -7.06
CA ARG A 35 2.75 32.68 -8.43
C ARG A 35 1.78 31.66 -8.99
N ASP A 36 1.47 31.79 -10.27
CA ASP A 36 0.66 30.83 -10.99
C ASP A 36 1.24 29.41 -10.83
N ALA A 37 0.47 28.53 -10.21
CA ALA A 37 0.92 27.19 -9.83
C ALA A 37 1.35 26.36 -11.05
N LEU A 38 0.70 26.57 -12.20
CA LEU A 38 1.05 25.88 -13.44
C LEU A 38 2.43 26.32 -13.95
N THR A 39 2.69 27.62 -13.97
CA THR A 39 3.99 28.20 -14.34
C THR A 39 5.10 27.70 -13.41
N GLU A 40 4.83 27.56 -12.12
CA GLU A 40 5.79 27.00 -11.16
C GLU A 40 6.06 25.51 -11.42
N ILE A 41 5.02 24.72 -11.67
CA ILE A 41 5.15 23.30 -12.04
C ILE A 41 5.98 23.16 -13.32
N GLU A 42 5.70 23.97 -14.35
CA GLU A 42 6.43 23.96 -15.62
C GLU A 42 7.91 24.34 -15.45
N GLN A 43 8.20 25.37 -14.67
CA GLN A 43 9.59 25.80 -14.39
C GLN A 43 10.36 24.72 -13.63
N ARG A 44 9.73 24.10 -12.63
CA ARG A 44 10.33 22.98 -11.88
C ARG A 44 10.55 21.77 -12.79
N ALA A 45 9.59 21.45 -13.67
CA ALA A 45 9.68 20.32 -14.60
C ALA A 45 10.83 20.45 -15.62
N LYS A 46 11.16 21.68 -16.05
CA LYS A 46 12.30 21.94 -16.96
C LYS A 46 13.66 21.60 -16.34
N GLY A 47 13.79 21.68 -15.02
CA GLY A 47 15.01 21.33 -14.28
C GLY A 47 15.13 19.84 -13.92
N ILE A 48 14.10 19.04 -14.22
CA ILE A 48 14.11 17.60 -13.93
C ILE A 48 14.89 16.87 -15.02
N ASP A 49 15.95 16.20 -14.62
CA ASP A 49 16.62 15.21 -15.46
C ASP A 49 15.75 13.95 -15.54
N TRP A 50 14.86 13.92 -16.54
CA TRP A 50 13.93 12.80 -16.77
C TRP A 50 14.64 11.46 -16.95
N SER A 51 15.91 11.45 -17.38
CA SER A 51 16.70 10.22 -17.50
C SER A 51 17.07 9.60 -16.14
N LYS A 52 17.20 10.43 -15.09
CA LYS A 52 17.44 9.99 -13.70
C LYS A 52 16.14 9.64 -12.95
N VAL A 53 15.02 10.20 -13.37
CA VAL A 53 13.69 9.86 -12.81
C VAL A 53 13.18 8.56 -13.40
N VAL A 54 13.28 8.40 -14.72
CA VAL A 54 12.99 7.15 -15.42
C VAL A 54 14.23 6.27 -15.39
N ARG A 55 14.58 5.75 -14.20
CA ARG A 55 15.57 4.67 -14.09
C ARG A 55 14.99 3.39 -14.68
N ARG A 56 15.02 3.27 -16.01
CA ARG A 56 14.62 2.05 -16.74
C ARG A 56 15.33 0.82 -16.16
N LYS A 57 16.61 1.00 -15.79
CA LYS A 57 17.44 0.04 -15.05
C LYS A 57 16.87 -0.39 -13.69
N ALA A 58 16.28 0.52 -12.91
CA ALA A 58 15.69 0.17 -11.61
C ALA A 58 14.46 -0.73 -11.73
N ILE A 59 13.74 -0.62 -12.86
CA ILE A 59 12.65 -1.54 -13.16
C ILE A 59 13.26 -2.85 -13.72
N ASP A 60 14.29 -2.79 -14.57
CA ASP A 60 15.01 -3.96 -15.12
C ASP A 60 15.60 -4.87 -14.04
N ASP A 61 16.14 -4.26 -12.97
CA ASP A 61 16.74 -4.96 -11.83
C ASP A 61 15.73 -5.21 -10.68
N TYR A 62 14.44 -4.89 -10.87
CA TYR A 62 13.42 -5.11 -9.85
C TYR A 62 13.04 -6.58 -9.74
N ASP A 63 13.61 -7.24 -8.73
CA ASP A 63 13.39 -8.65 -8.46
C ASP A 63 12.18 -8.91 -7.54
N GLY A 64 11.26 -7.95 -7.38
CA GLY A 64 10.05 -8.10 -6.56
C GLY A 64 10.10 -7.41 -5.19
N PRO A 65 9.02 -7.52 -4.41
CA PRO A 65 8.90 -6.85 -3.13
C PRO A 65 9.97 -7.33 -2.11
N PRO A 66 10.32 -6.50 -1.12
CA PRO A 66 11.36 -6.83 -0.15
C PRO A 66 10.98 -8.01 0.76
N ASP A 67 9.68 -8.20 1.03
CA ASP A 67 9.08 -9.26 1.86
C ASP A 67 8.70 -10.51 1.07
N ARG A 68 9.45 -10.81 0.00
CA ARG A 68 9.25 -12.02 -0.81
C ARG A 68 9.22 -13.28 0.08
N VAL A 69 8.19 -14.10 -0.11
CA VAL A 69 8.04 -15.36 0.61
C VAL A 69 8.42 -16.51 -0.32
N HIS A 70 9.41 -17.29 0.10
CA HIS A 70 9.78 -18.51 -0.59
C HIS A 70 8.75 -19.60 -0.29
N LEU A 71 8.09 -20.13 -1.32
CA LEU A 71 7.22 -21.30 -1.22
C LEU A 71 7.88 -22.51 -1.88
N PRO A 72 7.91 -23.68 -1.20
CA PRO A 72 8.46 -24.90 -1.77
C PRO A 72 7.62 -25.38 -2.96
N ARG A 73 8.20 -26.28 -3.75
CA ARG A 73 7.45 -26.97 -4.81
C ARG A 73 6.36 -27.85 -4.20
N ALA A 74 5.18 -27.86 -4.80
CA ALA A 74 4.10 -28.79 -4.46
C ALA A 74 4.55 -30.23 -4.70
N ALA A 75 4.64 -31.03 -3.63
CA ALA A 75 5.09 -32.43 -3.70
C ALA A 75 4.00 -33.38 -4.22
N ARG A 76 2.74 -32.99 -4.09
CA ARG A 76 1.56 -33.74 -4.55
C ARG A 76 0.43 -32.78 -4.88
N ASP A 77 -0.51 -33.23 -5.68
CA ASP A 77 -1.75 -32.49 -5.89
C ASP A 77 -2.53 -32.42 -4.56
N ARG A 78 -3.01 -31.21 -4.24
CA ARG A 78 -3.86 -30.98 -3.07
C ARG A 78 -4.90 -29.93 -3.41
N ARG A 79 -6.10 -30.08 -2.86
CA ARG A 79 -7.19 -29.10 -2.98
C ARG A 79 -7.76 -28.84 -1.60
N PHE A 80 -7.90 -27.57 -1.24
CA PHE A 80 -8.46 -27.19 0.06
C PHE A 80 -9.19 -25.84 -0.02
N PRO A 81 -10.31 -25.70 0.71
CA PRO A 81 -10.99 -24.43 0.83
C PRO A 81 -10.28 -23.51 1.83
N VAL A 82 -10.44 -22.21 1.62
CA VAL A 82 -9.95 -21.12 2.45
C VAL A 82 -11.12 -20.20 2.76
N ASP A 83 -11.38 -20.04 4.06
CA ASP A 83 -12.40 -19.13 4.56
C ASP A 83 -11.90 -17.68 4.50
N MET A 84 -12.65 -16.86 3.77
CA MET A 84 -12.37 -15.44 3.59
C MET A 84 -13.10 -14.57 4.63
N THR A 85 -13.66 -15.16 5.67
CA THR A 85 -14.21 -14.44 6.82
C THR A 85 -13.12 -13.58 7.48
N TRP A 86 -13.43 -12.31 7.69
CA TRP A 86 -12.54 -11.32 8.29
C TRP A 86 -13.25 -10.63 9.45
N THR A 87 -12.49 -10.34 10.50
CA THR A 87 -12.97 -9.64 11.69
C THR A 87 -12.23 -8.31 11.78
N LEU A 88 -12.98 -7.20 11.87
CA LEU A 88 -12.41 -5.87 11.95
C LEU A 88 -11.60 -5.70 13.23
N ALA A 89 -10.33 -5.29 13.09
CA ALA A 89 -9.44 -5.03 14.20
C ALA A 89 -9.70 -3.67 14.88
N THR A 90 -10.37 -2.75 14.18
CA THR A 90 -10.68 -1.40 14.64
C THR A 90 -12.04 -0.97 14.12
N ASP A 91 -12.63 0.04 14.76
CA ASP A 91 -13.84 0.70 14.26
C ASP A 91 -13.58 1.33 12.88
N ILE A 92 -14.60 1.26 12.02
CA ILE A 92 -14.63 1.96 10.74
C ILE A 92 -15.58 3.16 10.90
N PRO A 93 -15.09 4.41 10.80
CA PRO A 93 -15.91 5.60 10.99
C PRO A 93 -16.88 5.80 9.81
N ASP A 94 -18.04 6.41 10.09
CA ASP A 94 -19.05 6.75 9.08
C ASP A 94 -18.78 8.07 8.33
N GLY A 95 -17.69 8.76 8.70
CA GLY A 95 -17.32 10.07 8.17
C GLY A 95 -18.15 11.24 8.73
N LYS A 96 -19.07 11.00 9.67
CA LYS A 96 -19.98 11.99 10.29
C LYS A 96 -19.81 12.08 11.81
N GLY A 97 -18.80 11.40 12.36
CA GLY A 97 -18.52 11.36 13.80
C GLY A 97 -19.10 10.13 14.51
N GLY A 98 -19.71 9.19 13.77
CA GLY A 98 -20.15 7.89 14.26
C GLY A 98 -19.29 6.74 13.75
N VAL A 99 -19.74 5.51 14.05
CA VAL A 99 -19.11 4.26 13.63
C VAL A 99 -20.01 3.56 12.60
N LEU A 100 -19.49 3.32 11.40
CA LEU A 100 -20.17 2.57 10.33
C LEU A 100 -20.13 1.07 10.61
N TYR A 101 -18.97 0.55 11.00
CA TYR A 101 -18.82 -0.84 11.45
C TYR A 101 -17.94 -0.90 12.70
N PRO A 102 -18.39 -1.53 13.78
CA PRO A 102 -17.61 -1.62 15.01
C PRO A 102 -16.46 -2.62 14.89
N GLN A 103 -15.41 -2.42 15.67
CA GLN A 103 -14.39 -3.42 15.96
C GLN A 103 -15.05 -4.73 16.39
N GLY A 104 -14.51 -5.86 15.90
CA GLY A 104 -15.08 -7.19 16.13
C GLY A 104 -16.21 -7.56 15.15
N TYR A 105 -16.69 -6.64 14.32
CA TYR A 105 -17.60 -6.99 13.23
C TYR A 105 -16.94 -8.00 12.29
N THR A 106 -17.68 -9.07 11.97
CA THR A 106 -17.17 -10.21 11.21
C THR A 106 -18.00 -10.40 9.95
N PHE A 107 -17.35 -10.53 8.80
CA PHE A 107 -18.01 -10.73 7.52
C PHE A 107 -17.13 -11.52 6.56
N ASN A 108 -17.74 -12.22 5.60
CA ASN A 108 -17.02 -12.81 4.47
C ASN A 108 -17.26 -11.94 3.23
N PRO A 109 -16.22 -11.37 2.59
CA PRO A 109 -16.37 -10.57 1.38
C PRO A 109 -17.11 -11.30 0.25
N LEU A 110 -16.98 -12.63 0.18
CA LEU A 110 -17.62 -13.46 -0.85
C LEU A 110 -19.14 -13.57 -0.67
N ASP A 111 -19.69 -13.08 0.45
CA ASP A 111 -21.15 -12.91 0.63
C ASP A 111 -21.69 -11.69 -0.14
N TYR A 112 -20.81 -10.75 -0.49
CA TYR A 112 -21.19 -9.44 -1.06
C TYR A 112 -20.68 -9.24 -2.49
N ILE A 113 -19.56 -9.89 -2.84
CA ILE A 113 -18.93 -9.78 -4.16
C ILE A 113 -18.57 -11.16 -4.73
N THR A 114 -18.56 -11.25 -6.06
CA THR A 114 -18.00 -12.41 -6.77
C THR A 114 -16.59 -12.09 -7.25
N PHE A 115 -15.63 -12.88 -6.81
CA PHE A 115 -14.27 -12.93 -7.29
C PHE A 115 -14.22 -13.70 -8.62
N THR A 116 -14.22 -12.96 -9.72
CA THR A 116 -14.30 -13.50 -11.08
C THR A 116 -12.95 -13.95 -11.67
N LYS A 117 -11.86 -13.78 -10.92
CA LYS A 117 -10.52 -14.10 -11.39
C LYS A 117 -10.08 -15.51 -10.99
N THR A 118 -9.21 -16.08 -11.81
CA THR A 118 -8.38 -17.22 -11.46
C THR A 118 -7.00 -16.70 -11.07
N LEU A 119 -6.55 -16.94 -9.85
CA LEU A 119 -5.16 -16.69 -9.49
C LEU A 119 -4.33 -17.92 -9.83
N VAL A 120 -3.19 -17.73 -10.49
CA VAL A 120 -2.19 -18.79 -10.69
C VAL A 120 -0.89 -18.31 -10.09
N VAL A 121 -0.37 -19.04 -9.11
CA VAL A 121 0.85 -18.68 -8.38
C VAL A 121 1.95 -19.67 -8.74
N ILE A 122 3.10 -19.17 -9.19
CA ILE A 122 4.27 -19.99 -9.53
C ILE A 122 5.55 -19.39 -8.94
N ASN A 123 6.58 -20.22 -8.82
CA ASN A 123 7.95 -19.74 -8.72
C ASN A 123 8.49 -19.43 -10.13
N GLY A 124 8.74 -18.16 -10.43
CA GLY A 124 9.25 -17.72 -11.73
C GLY A 124 10.70 -18.12 -12.01
N ASN A 125 11.49 -18.41 -10.97
CA ASN A 125 12.84 -18.97 -11.11
C ASN A 125 12.84 -20.47 -11.42
N ASP A 126 11.69 -21.15 -11.34
CA ASP A 126 11.57 -22.58 -11.62
C ASP A 126 11.10 -22.82 -13.08
N PRO A 127 12.00 -23.25 -13.99
CA PRO A 127 11.64 -23.39 -15.40
C PRO A 127 10.56 -24.45 -15.63
N ALA A 128 10.43 -25.44 -14.75
CA ALA A 128 9.39 -26.46 -14.88
C ALA A 128 8.01 -25.87 -14.62
N GLN A 129 7.90 -24.99 -13.62
CA GLN A 129 6.64 -24.31 -13.27
C GLN A 129 6.26 -23.29 -14.35
N VAL A 130 7.23 -22.54 -14.86
CA VAL A 130 6.96 -21.61 -15.97
C VAL A 130 6.52 -22.36 -17.23
N LYS A 131 7.18 -23.48 -17.56
CA LYS A 131 6.76 -24.34 -18.68
C LYS A 131 5.36 -24.91 -18.45
N TRP A 132 5.08 -25.40 -17.24
CA TRP A 132 3.76 -25.91 -16.86
C TRP A 132 2.68 -24.86 -17.09
N PHE A 133 2.85 -23.63 -16.58
CA PHE A 133 1.90 -22.54 -16.81
C PHE A 133 1.73 -22.27 -18.30
N ALA A 134 2.84 -22.17 -19.04
CA ALA A 134 2.81 -21.85 -20.46
C ALA A 134 2.08 -22.90 -21.31
N SER A 135 2.06 -24.16 -20.87
CA SER A 135 1.34 -25.27 -21.51
C SER A 135 -0.05 -25.54 -20.91
N SER A 136 -0.43 -24.84 -19.85
CA SER A 136 -1.70 -25.04 -19.15
C SER A 136 -2.87 -24.35 -19.86
N GLU A 137 -4.09 -24.78 -19.54
CA GLU A 137 -5.33 -24.09 -19.95
C GLU A 137 -5.44 -22.64 -19.43
N TYR A 138 -4.57 -22.22 -18.50
CA TYR A 138 -4.61 -20.89 -17.92
C TYR A 138 -3.95 -19.83 -18.82
N LYS A 139 -3.03 -20.23 -19.69
CA LYS A 139 -2.38 -19.28 -20.60
C LYS A 139 -3.40 -18.74 -21.61
N GLY A 140 -3.43 -17.42 -21.78
CA GLY A 140 -4.30 -16.72 -22.75
C GLY A 140 -5.72 -16.47 -22.26
N ARG A 141 -6.08 -16.90 -21.05
CA ARG A 141 -7.37 -16.58 -20.44
C ARG A 141 -7.38 -15.19 -19.82
N ILE A 142 -8.38 -14.38 -20.16
CA ILE A 142 -8.53 -13.00 -19.67
C ILE A 142 -8.87 -12.91 -18.17
N ASP A 143 -9.43 -13.98 -17.59
CA ASP A 143 -9.74 -14.06 -16.18
C ASP A 143 -8.55 -14.53 -15.32
N VAL A 144 -7.43 -14.91 -15.93
CA VAL A 144 -6.25 -15.40 -15.21
C VAL A 144 -5.34 -14.25 -14.82
N MET A 145 -4.93 -14.24 -13.55
CA MET A 145 -3.88 -13.38 -13.01
C MET A 145 -2.70 -14.25 -12.58
N LEU A 146 -1.57 -14.11 -13.25
CA LEU A 146 -0.33 -14.82 -12.92
C LEU A 146 0.44 -14.07 -11.84
N LEU A 147 0.73 -14.76 -10.74
CA LEU A 147 1.46 -14.27 -9.58
C LEU A 147 2.78 -15.03 -9.43
N LEU A 148 3.86 -14.30 -9.18
CA LEU A 148 5.18 -14.86 -8.87
C LEU A 148 5.47 -14.78 -7.38
N THR A 149 6.01 -15.86 -6.83
CA THR A 149 6.68 -15.81 -5.51
C THR A 149 8.11 -15.26 -5.65
N GLU A 150 8.79 -15.62 -6.74
CA GLU A 150 10.18 -15.26 -7.04
C GLU A 150 10.40 -15.16 -8.55
N GLY A 151 11.49 -14.48 -8.95
CA GLY A 151 11.99 -14.45 -10.31
C GLY A 151 11.59 -13.23 -11.12
N PRO A 152 12.19 -13.06 -12.32
CA PRO A 152 12.22 -11.77 -12.98
C PRO A 152 10.88 -11.44 -13.67
N TYR A 153 10.09 -10.57 -13.03
CA TYR A 153 8.79 -10.09 -13.50
C TYR A 153 8.77 -9.73 -14.99
N ARG A 154 9.69 -8.86 -15.42
CA ARG A 154 9.61 -8.28 -16.78
C ARG A 154 9.92 -9.31 -17.85
N THR A 155 11.06 -9.99 -17.74
CA THR A 155 11.50 -10.93 -18.78
C THR A 155 10.54 -12.12 -18.87
N LEU A 156 9.95 -12.53 -17.75
CA LEU A 156 8.89 -13.55 -17.75
C LEU A 156 7.59 -13.03 -18.37
N GLY A 157 7.16 -11.82 -18.04
CA GLY A 157 5.97 -11.18 -18.61
C GLY A 157 6.08 -11.05 -20.13
N GLU A 158 7.19 -10.53 -20.64
CA GLU A 158 7.48 -10.41 -22.08
C GLU A 158 7.52 -11.79 -22.77
N ARG A 159 8.14 -12.78 -22.15
CA ARG A 159 8.25 -14.14 -22.73
C ARG A 159 6.92 -14.88 -22.76
N LEU A 160 6.09 -14.70 -21.74
CA LEU A 160 4.81 -15.41 -21.62
C LEU A 160 3.67 -14.68 -22.33
N ASP A 161 3.83 -13.39 -22.62
CA ASP A 161 2.82 -12.48 -23.17
C ASP A 161 1.56 -12.46 -22.30
N VAL A 162 1.75 -12.32 -20.98
CA VAL A 162 0.66 -12.22 -19.99
C VAL A 162 0.97 -11.15 -18.95
N PRO A 163 -0.06 -10.46 -18.41
CA PRO A 163 0.09 -9.67 -17.20
C PRO A 163 0.56 -10.55 -16.05
N LEU A 164 1.59 -10.11 -15.37
CA LEU A 164 2.25 -10.83 -14.30
C LEU A 164 2.31 -9.89 -13.08
N PHE A 165 2.29 -10.44 -11.88
CA PHE A 165 2.33 -9.70 -10.61
C PHE A 165 3.15 -10.49 -9.58
N TYR A 166 3.52 -9.89 -8.46
CA TYR A 166 4.09 -10.63 -7.34
C TYR A 166 2.99 -11.01 -6.34
N ALA A 167 3.09 -12.22 -5.79
CA ALA A 167 2.34 -12.60 -4.60
C ALA A 167 3.10 -12.06 -3.38
N ASP A 168 2.55 -11.04 -2.74
CA ASP A 168 3.07 -10.53 -1.47
C ASP A 168 2.72 -11.47 -0.30
N SER A 169 3.30 -11.17 0.86
CA SER A 169 3.05 -11.89 2.11
C SER A 169 1.56 -11.95 2.48
N THR A 170 0.81 -10.85 2.26
CA THR A 170 -0.61 -10.78 2.58
C THR A 170 -1.44 -11.76 1.76
N ILE A 171 -1.18 -11.86 0.45
CA ILE A 171 -1.84 -12.80 -0.45
C ILE A 171 -1.53 -14.24 -0.01
N ILE A 172 -0.24 -14.52 0.25
CA ILE A 172 0.23 -15.87 0.61
C ILE A 172 -0.40 -16.33 1.92
N GLU A 173 -0.39 -15.48 2.95
CA GLU A 173 -0.97 -15.76 4.26
C GLU A 173 -2.49 -15.89 4.17
N ARG A 174 -3.16 -14.95 3.49
CA ARG A 174 -4.62 -14.95 3.40
C ARG A 174 -5.16 -16.16 2.66
N LEU A 175 -4.49 -16.57 1.59
CA LEU A 175 -4.84 -17.75 0.81
C LEU A 175 -4.23 -19.05 1.36
N ARG A 176 -3.48 -18.98 2.48
CA ARG A 176 -2.82 -20.13 3.11
C ARG A 176 -1.98 -20.96 2.12
N LEU A 177 -1.30 -20.27 1.21
CA LEU A 177 -0.46 -20.94 0.22
C LEU A 177 0.77 -21.52 0.93
N SER A 178 0.99 -22.82 0.77
CA SER A 178 2.14 -23.50 1.37
C SER A 178 3.10 -24.11 0.36
N ALA A 179 2.67 -24.20 -0.90
CA ALA A 179 3.50 -24.68 -1.99
C ALA A 179 3.05 -24.11 -3.34
N VAL A 180 3.94 -24.15 -4.33
CA VAL A 180 3.69 -23.71 -5.71
C VAL A 180 4.11 -24.79 -6.72
N PRO A 181 3.45 -24.90 -7.90
CA PRO A 181 2.35 -24.07 -8.36
C PRO A 181 1.03 -24.25 -7.60
N SER A 182 0.29 -23.16 -7.49
CA SER A 182 -1.04 -23.12 -6.88
C SER A 182 -2.02 -22.39 -7.79
N VAL A 183 -3.26 -22.85 -7.85
CA VAL A 183 -4.36 -22.21 -8.58
C VAL A 183 -5.48 -21.91 -7.59
N VAL A 184 -5.96 -20.67 -7.56
CA VAL A 184 -6.98 -20.24 -6.62
C VAL A 184 -8.17 -19.67 -7.37
N ARG A 185 -9.37 -20.14 -7.02
CA ARG A 185 -10.64 -19.68 -7.58
C ARG A 185 -11.68 -19.57 -6.49
N GLN A 186 -12.68 -18.72 -6.67
CA GLN A 186 -13.85 -18.78 -5.83
C GLN A 186 -14.69 -20.01 -6.19
N GLU A 187 -15.12 -20.75 -5.17
CA GLU A 187 -16.16 -21.75 -5.26
C GLU A 187 -17.18 -21.45 -4.17
N GLU A 188 -18.41 -21.12 -4.58
CA GLU A 188 -19.47 -20.67 -3.68
C GLU A 188 -19.00 -19.51 -2.79
N ARG A 189 -18.87 -19.76 -1.48
CA ARG A 189 -18.57 -18.77 -0.43
C ARG A 189 -17.12 -18.83 0.05
N GLN A 190 -16.27 -19.57 -0.65
CA GLN A 190 -14.88 -19.83 -0.25
C GLN A 190 -13.93 -19.61 -1.43
N MET A 191 -12.67 -19.34 -1.12
CA MET A 191 -11.60 -19.49 -2.10
C MET A 191 -11.09 -20.93 -2.02
N VAL A 192 -10.97 -21.61 -3.15
CA VAL A 192 -10.42 -22.96 -3.21
C VAL A 192 -9.06 -22.91 -3.85
N VAL A 193 -8.06 -23.38 -3.10
CA VAL A 193 -6.68 -23.51 -3.55
C VAL A 193 -6.46 -24.93 -4.05
N ARG A 194 -5.90 -25.05 -5.26
CA ARG A 194 -5.37 -26.29 -5.81
C ARG A 194 -3.87 -26.16 -6.01
N GLU A 195 -3.11 -26.87 -5.20
CA GLU A 195 -1.68 -27.12 -5.42
C GLU A 195 -1.51 -28.20 -6.48
N VAL A 196 -0.56 -27.99 -7.39
CA VAL A 196 -0.34 -28.87 -8.55
C VAL A 196 1.09 -29.39 -8.53
N ALA A 197 1.25 -30.70 -8.45
CA ALA A 197 2.56 -31.34 -8.54
C ALA A 197 3.09 -31.25 -9.97
N VAL A 198 4.14 -30.45 -10.15
CA VAL A 198 4.87 -30.37 -11.41
C VAL A 198 6.16 -31.18 -11.26
N PRO A 199 6.48 -32.12 -12.18
CA PRO A 199 7.76 -32.83 -12.16
C PRO A 199 8.94 -31.89 -12.37
N GLN A 200 10.07 -32.14 -11.70
CA GLN A 200 11.28 -31.36 -11.94
C GLN A 200 11.86 -31.76 -13.29
N THR A 201 12.15 -30.79 -14.16
CA THR A 201 12.93 -31.06 -15.37
C THR A 201 14.32 -31.50 -14.92
N ALA A 202 14.73 -32.72 -15.24
CA ALA A 202 16.05 -33.23 -14.87
C ALA A 202 17.12 -32.22 -15.32
N ARG A 203 17.94 -31.72 -14.38
CA ARG A 203 19.16 -30.98 -14.74
C ARG A 203 20.03 -31.96 -15.52
N LYS A 204 20.16 -31.76 -16.83
CA LYS A 204 21.25 -32.39 -17.59
C LYS A 204 22.54 -31.81 -17.01
N HIS A 205 23.22 -32.58 -16.16
CA HIS A 205 24.61 -32.33 -15.83
C HIS A 205 25.40 -32.43 -17.15
N HIS A 206 25.69 -31.29 -17.78
CA HIS A 206 26.84 -31.21 -18.68
C HIS A 206 28.04 -31.08 -17.75
N GLY A 207 28.60 -32.23 -17.38
CA GLY A 207 29.98 -32.30 -16.94
C GLY A 207 30.83 -32.50 -18.19
N GLU A 208 31.70 -31.53 -18.45
CA GLU A 208 33.11 -31.69 -18.83
C GLU A 208 33.78 -30.31 -18.83
#